data_AF-A0A535FEU8-F1
#
_entry.id   AF-A0A535FEU8-F1
#
_cell.length_a   1.000
_cell.length_b   1.000
_cell.length_c   1.000
_cell.angle_alpha   90.00
_cell.angle_beta   90.00
_cell.angle_gamma   90.00
#
_symmetry.space_group_name_H-M   'P 1'
#
loop_
_entity.id
_entity.type
_entity.pdbx_description
1 polymer ?
#
loop_
_entity_poly.entity_id
_entity_poly.type
_entity_poly.pdbx_seq_one_letter_code
_entity_poly.pdbx_strand_id
1 'polypeptide(L)'
;MINKRRRTLIGFVFVSVGVLLALLFGQSIFQSFTQGTNSLVEFARTTASADNPIAAENNNSGTISWQVVRGKMATTQIQAYVGMRSVAHGQTITFYVSTQQAGTHYDIAIYRMGWYQGTGGRLMTTISAQVGQSQGYYDPGTATLLDCGTCYQDPATGLLEARWQPSYTLTIPHEWTTGIYLVKFIDANGFQTYTSFVVTGNPTSTYIVVTPDTTYAAYNNWGGRSLYDYNSTTVRAAKVSLLRPSTQQYGSDQVLIFMADAIHWLERKGYDLSYMSDIDLHANAATLLKHKAYISLGHDEYWTKEMRDGVEYARDQGVSLAFLEANASYWQARLEPSATGLPNQTVVSYKVGTTDHNLENDPFYQQDNSRVTAQWRDPVVNRPENAMIGIMFSDLTHGQHGFPWSLAPTAKNNQLLLHTSLQPGQSYGCGLVGYEWDKVFHNGATPAGLQILASSPTTNDQGVVDSSNTTVYIAPSHAMVFATGSVYWTAALDSYRFDADPSCEHQPLVVAGMQELLAIVMAQLVSAR
;
A
#
# COMPACT_ATOMS: atom_id res chain seq x y z
N MET A 1 -44.69 41.06 -31.36
CA MET A 1 -44.60 42.09 -32.41
C MET A 1 -43.18 42.05 -32.97
N ILE A 2 -42.95 41.42 -34.14
CA ILE A 2 -42.69 42.08 -35.46
C ILE A 2 -41.31 42.79 -35.43
N ASN A 3 -40.30 42.57 -36.28
CA ASN A 3 -40.16 41.83 -37.53
C ASN A 3 -38.65 41.60 -37.84
N LYS A 4 -38.37 40.57 -38.66
CA LYS A 4 -37.11 40.36 -39.40
C LYS A 4 -36.91 41.39 -40.52
N ARG A 5 -35.65 41.65 -40.94
CA ARG A 5 -35.16 41.74 -42.35
C ARG A 5 -33.64 42.00 -42.37
N ARG A 6 -32.82 41.03 -42.85
CA ARG A 6 -32.23 40.92 -44.21
C ARG A 6 -31.28 42.07 -44.60
N ARG A 7 -30.01 41.74 -44.90
CA ARG A 7 -29.41 41.90 -46.24
C ARG A 7 -28.06 41.18 -46.36
N THR A 8 -27.79 40.78 -47.59
CA THR A 8 -26.76 39.87 -48.10
C THR A 8 -25.70 40.69 -48.86
N LEU A 9 -24.51 40.10 -49.07
CA LEU A 9 -23.84 39.92 -50.37
C LEU A 9 -22.43 40.55 -50.57
N ILE A 10 -21.57 39.75 -51.25
CA ILE A 10 -20.38 40.04 -52.10
C ILE A 10 -19.00 40.02 -51.38
N GLY A 11 -17.98 39.26 -51.81
CA GLY A 11 -17.85 38.36 -52.97
C GLY A 11 -16.44 37.75 -53.17
N PHE A 12 -16.36 36.88 -54.19
CA PHE A 12 -15.21 36.37 -54.99
C PHE A 12 -14.11 35.52 -54.27
N VAL A 13 -13.79 34.23 -54.54
CA VAL A 13 -13.72 33.36 -55.77
C VAL A 13 -12.57 33.83 -56.71
N PHE A 14 -11.52 33.09 -57.15
CA PHE A 14 -11.20 31.66 -57.32
C PHE A 14 -9.67 31.42 -57.62
N VAL A 15 -9.21 30.16 -57.43
CA VAL A 15 -8.30 29.31 -58.27
C VAL A 15 -6.79 29.65 -58.35
N SER A 16 -5.86 28.85 -57.81
CA SER A 16 -5.33 27.48 -58.11
C SER A 16 -4.32 27.37 -59.27
N VAL A 17 -3.46 26.35 -59.17
CA VAL A 17 -2.49 25.73 -60.14
C VAL A 17 -1.03 26.10 -59.80
N GLY A 18 -0.05 25.19 -59.70
CA GLY A 18 0.05 23.76 -60.02
C GLY A 18 1.43 23.19 -59.59
N VAL A 19 1.65 21.90 -59.89
CA VAL A 19 2.53 20.93 -59.22
C VAL A 19 3.83 20.62 -60.02
N LEU A 20 4.88 20.16 -59.32
CA LEU A 20 5.84 19.05 -59.62
C LEU A 20 7.37 19.32 -59.61
N LEU A 21 8.03 18.52 -58.75
CA LEU A 21 9.41 17.99 -58.66
C LEU A 21 10.47 18.27 -59.76
N ALA A 22 11.72 18.56 -59.36
CA ALA A 22 12.82 17.59 -59.21
C ALA A 22 14.24 18.21 -59.01
N LEU A 23 14.95 17.77 -57.96
CA LEU A 23 16.35 17.31 -57.90
C LEU A 23 17.51 18.15 -58.52
N LEU A 24 18.40 18.69 -57.66
CA LEU A 24 19.82 18.29 -57.50
C LEU A 24 20.70 19.41 -56.89
N PHE A 25 21.59 18.99 -55.99
CA PHE A 25 22.75 19.68 -55.37
C PHE A 25 22.49 20.71 -54.25
N GLY A 26 23.04 20.39 -53.07
CA GLY A 26 23.25 21.36 -51.98
C GLY A 26 23.10 20.81 -50.57
N GLN A 27 23.56 19.59 -50.28
CA GLN A 27 23.77 19.18 -48.88
C GLN A 27 24.98 19.93 -48.29
N SER A 28 24.97 20.08 -46.97
CA SER A 28 26.10 20.36 -46.07
C SER A 28 26.47 21.81 -45.75
N ILE A 29 25.59 22.58 -45.08
CA ILE A 29 25.98 23.50 -43.97
C ILE A 29 24.76 23.75 -43.07
N PHE A 30 24.33 22.80 -42.22
CA PHE A 30 23.47 23.06 -41.04
C PHE A 30 23.45 21.80 -40.15
N GLN A 31 24.62 21.34 -39.73
CA GLN A 31 24.77 20.31 -38.68
C GLN A 31 25.85 20.76 -37.72
N SER A 32 25.55 21.74 -36.88
CA SER A 32 26.37 22.09 -35.71
C SER A 32 25.55 22.99 -34.80
N PHE A 33 24.40 22.55 -34.27
CA PHE A 33 23.73 23.16 -33.08
C PHE A 33 22.57 22.32 -32.51
N THR A 34 22.53 20.99 -32.73
CA THR A 34 21.45 20.12 -32.24
C THR A 34 21.92 18.89 -31.47
N GLN A 35 23.17 18.85 -30.99
CA GLN A 35 23.71 17.71 -30.23
C GLN A 35 23.70 17.88 -28.70
N GLY A 36 23.04 18.91 -28.16
CA GLY A 36 23.01 19.17 -26.71
C GLY A 36 21.70 18.89 -25.97
N THR A 37 20.61 18.54 -26.66
CA THR A 37 19.25 18.67 -26.08
C THR A 37 18.41 17.39 -26.07
N ASN A 38 18.90 16.28 -26.60
CA ASN A 38 18.16 15.01 -26.64
C ASN A 38 18.55 14.00 -25.54
N SER A 39 19.55 14.28 -24.71
CA SER A 39 20.11 13.30 -23.76
C SER A 39 19.36 13.16 -22.43
N LEU A 40 18.43 14.06 -22.08
CA LEU A 40 17.75 14.00 -20.78
C LEU A 40 16.31 13.45 -20.83
N VAL A 41 15.67 13.42 -22.00
CA VAL A 41 14.30 12.86 -22.16
C VAL A 41 14.34 11.36 -22.51
N GLU A 42 15.51 10.82 -22.83
CA GLU A 42 15.71 9.39 -23.10
C GLU A 42 15.89 8.54 -21.82
N PHE A 43 15.88 9.18 -20.63
CA PHE A 43 16.09 8.52 -19.34
C PHE A 43 14.84 7.87 -18.70
N ALA A 44 13.73 7.72 -19.44
CA ALA A 44 12.53 7.03 -18.94
C ALA A 44 12.05 5.88 -19.84
N ARG A 45 12.91 5.35 -20.71
CA ARG A 45 12.78 3.95 -21.14
C ARG A 45 13.69 3.13 -20.24
N THR A 46 13.13 2.65 -19.14
CA THR A 46 13.65 1.42 -18.54
C THR A 46 13.65 0.39 -19.66
N THR A 47 14.84 0.06 -20.17
CA THR A 47 15.00 -1.24 -20.81
C THR A 47 14.63 -2.20 -19.70
N ALA A 48 13.43 -2.79 -19.78
CA ALA A 48 13.11 -3.93 -18.96
C ALA A 48 14.30 -4.87 -19.14
N SER A 49 15.08 -5.09 -18.07
CA SER A 49 16.12 -6.09 -18.10
C SER A 49 15.46 -7.36 -18.66
N ALA A 50 16.12 -8.03 -19.60
CA ALA A 50 15.63 -9.31 -20.11
C ALA A 50 15.40 -10.34 -18.97
N ASP A 51 15.94 -10.06 -17.78
CA ASP A 51 15.82 -10.84 -16.56
C ASP A 51 14.93 -10.21 -15.47
N ASN A 52 14.18 -9.11 -15.71
CA ASN A 52 13.24 -8.58 -14.71
C ASN A 52 12.00 -9.51 -14.62
N PRO A 53 11.84 -10.27 -13.50
CA PRO A 53 10.75 -11.23 -13.38
C PRO A 53 9.37 -10.55 -13.38
N ILE A 54 9.25 -9.32 -12.88
CA ILE A 54 7.98 -8.56 -12.88
C ILE A 54 7.57 -8.20 -14.32
N ALA A 55 8.53 -7.73 -15.14
CA ALA A 55 8.24 -7.40 -16.53
C ALA A 55 7.87 -8.65 -17.35
N ALA A 56 8.55 -9.78 -17.10
CA ALA A 56 8.21 -11.06 -17.73
C ALA A 56 6.83 -11.56 -17.30
N GLU A 57 6.53 -11.53 -16.00
CA GLU A 57 5.24 -11.90 -15.42
C GLU A 57 4.10 -11.11 -16.05
N ASN A 58 4.29 -9.81 -16.22
CA ASN A 58 3.30 -8.92 -16.80
C ASN A 58 2.96 -9.19 -18.26
N ASN A 59 3.75 -9.98 -19.01
CA ASN A 59 3.40 -10.39 -20.37
C ASN A 59 2.33 -11.49 -20.40
N ASN A 60 2.02 -12.10 -19.26
CA ASN A 60 0.95 -13.07 -19.15
C ASN A 60 -0.42 -12.39 -19.21
N SER A 61 -1.42 -13.10 -19.74
CA SER A 61 -2.81 -12.66 -19.66
C SER A 61 -3.32 -12.68 -18.22
N GLY A 62 -3.92 -11.57 -17.79
CA GLY A 62 -4.65 -11.49 -16.53
C GLY A 62 -6.16 -11.65 -16.70
N THR A 63 -6.88 -11.39 -15.62
CA THR A 63 -8.33 -11.55 -15.49
C THR A 63 -8.85 -10.62 -14.41
N ILE A 64 -10.13 -10.23 -14.50
CA ILE A 64 -10.84 -9.55 -13.40
C ILE A 64 -11.54 -10.54 -12.46
N SER A 65 -11.44 -11.84 -12.73
CA SER A 65 -12.13 -12.89 -11.96
C SER A 65 -11.64 -13.01 -10.53
N TRP A 66 -10.55 -12.33 -10.16
CA TRP A 66 -10.15 -12.18 -8.77
C TRP A 66 -11.21 -11.44 -7.97
N GLN A 67 -11.92 -10.46 -8.54
CA GLN A 67 -12.96 -9.66 -7.88
C GLN A 67 -14.10 -10.53 -7.32
N VAL A 68 -14.65 -10.15 -6.16
CA VAL A 68 -15.84 -10.80 -5.61
C VAL A 68 -17.04 -10.42 -6.46
N VAL A 69 -17.83 -11.43 -6.84
CA VAL A 69 -19.07 -11.21 -7.59
C VAL A 69 -20.06 -10.44 -6.72
N ARG A 70 -20.71 -9.42 -7.29
CA ARG A 70 -21.72 -8.62 -6.59
C ARG A 70 -22.81 -9.51 -6.00
N GLY A 71 -23.11 -9.32 -4.72
CA GLY A 71 -24.12 -10.12 -3.99
C GLY A 71 -23.64 -11.52 -3.59
N LYS A 72 -22.36 -11.84 -3.80
CA LYS A 72 -21.74 -13.10 -3.39
C LYS A 72 -20.66 -12.93 -2.33
N MET A 73 -20.60 -11.78 -1.67
CA MET A 73 -19.70 -11.59 -0.52
C MET A 73 -20.14 -12.52 0.61
N ALA A 74 -19.24 -13.38 1.06
CA ALA A 74 -19.47 -14.19 2.23
C ALA A 74 -19.35 -13.32 3.49
N THR A 75 -20.30 -13.48 4.40
CA THR A 75 -20.16 -12.96 5.78
C THR A 75 -19.88 -14.10 6.72
N THR A 76 -20.72 -15.15 6.67
CA THR A 76 -20.65 -16.31 7.56
C THR A 76 -20.51 -17.64 6.81
N GLN A 77 -20.85 -17.68 5.52
CA GLN A 77 -20.94 -18.90 4.73
C GLN A 77 -19.60 -19.62 4.61
N ILE A 78 -18.53 -18.86 4.40
CA ILE A 78 -17.16 -19.32 4.34
C ILE A 78 -16.23 -18.23 4.86
N GLN A 79 -15.28 -18.61 5.72
CA GLN A 79 -14.25 -17.74 6.28
C GLN A 79 -12.91 -18.48 6.24
N ALA A 80 -11.82 -17.74 6.09
CA ALA A 80 -10.50 -18.34 5.93
C ALA A 80 -9.35 -17.44 6.42
N TYR A 81 -8.21 -18.06 6.68
CA TYR A 81 -6.93 -17.38 6.91
C TYR A 81 -5.74 -18.23 6.42
N VAL A 82 -4.59 -17.56 6.26
CA VAL A 82 -3.29 -18.19 5.97
C VAL A 82 -2.48 -18.44 7.23
N GLY A 83 -1.71 -19.52 7.26
CA GLY A 83 -0.83 -19.84 8.40
C GLY A 83 0.40 -18.94 8.55
N MET A 84 0.75 -18.19 7.50
CA MET A 84 1.89 -17.26 7.48
C MET A 84 1.65 -16.17 6.44
N ARG A 85 2.20 -14.98 6.69
CA ARG A 85 1.98 -13.79 5.84
C ARG A 85 2.89 -13.74 4.61
N SER A 86 3.96 -14.51 4.62
CA SER A 86 4.91 -14.64 3.52
C SER A 86 5.38 -16.08 3.39
N VAL A 87 5.81 -16.47 2.20
CA VAL A 87 6.36 -17.81 1.92
C VAL A 87 7.35 -17.74 0.77
N ALA A 88 8.47 -18.48 0.86
CA ALA A 88 9.45 -18.56 -0.22
C ALA A 88 9.13 -19.69 -1.20
N HIS A 89 9.75 -19.65 -2.38
CA HIS A 89 9.61 -20.71 -3.38
C HIS A 89 10.05 -22.07 -2.81
N GLY A 90 9.30 -23.14 -3.14
CA GLY A 90 9.54 -24.49 -2.65
C GLY A 90 9.13 -24.72 -1.17
N GLN A 91 8.78 -23.66 -0.43
CA GLN A 91 8.17 -23.79 0.89
C GLN A 91 6.65 -23.96 0.78
N THR A 92 6.02 -24.34 1.89
CA THR A 92 4.58 -24.60 1.94
C THR A 92 3.82 -23.52 2.68
N ILE A 93 2.67 -23.12 2.14
CA ILE A 93 1.68 -22.31 2.85
C ILE A 93 0.44 -23.14 3.14
N THR A 94 -0.11 -22.99 4.34
CA THR A 94 -1.32 -23.69 4.78
C THR A 94 -2.50 -22.73 4.83
N PHE A 95 -3.62 -23.16 4.24
CA PHE A 95 -4.91 -22.49 4.30
C PHE A 95 -5.80 -23.16 5.33
N TYR A 96 -6.43 -22.34 6.15
CA TYR A 96 -7.40 -22.74 7.17
C TYR A 96 -8.75 -22.18 6.76
N VAL A 97 -9.73 -23.06 6.57
CA VAL A 97 -11.04 -22.71 6.03
C VAL A 97 -12.11 -23.29 6.94
N SER A 98 -13.12 -22.48 7.22
CA SER A 98 -14.35 -22.90 7.89
C SER A 98 -15.53 -22.58 7.00
N THR A 99 -16.35 -23.58 6.73
CA THR A 99 -17.66 -23.41 6.09
C THR A 99 -18.73 -23.44 7.17
N GLN A 100 -19.77 -22.61 7.02
CA GLN A 100 -20.84 -22.53 8.02
C GLN A 100 -21.43 -23.92 8.35
N GLN A 101 -21.62 -24.74 7.31
CA GLN A 101 -22.03 -26.14 7.43
C GLN A 101 -20.88 -27.05 6.99
N ALA A 102 -20.58 -28.07 7.80
CA ALA A 102 -19.62 -29.11 7.43
C ALA A 102 -20.15 -29.93 6.23
N GLY A 103 -19.25 -30.33 5.33
CA GLY A 103 -19.58 -31.03 4.09
C GLY A 103 -19.89 -30.10 2.90
N THR A 104 -20.01 -28.79 3.12
CA THR A 104 -20.14 -27.81 2.04
C THR A 104 -18.88 -27.82 1.19
N HIS A 105 -19.02 -28.11 -0.10
CA HIS A 105 -17.89 -28.05 -1.02
C HIS A 105 -17.45 -26.61 -1.26
N TYR A 106 -16.16 -26.41 -1.51
CA TYR A 106 -15.62 -25.10 -1.90
C TYR A 106 -14.40 -25.24 -2.82
N ASP A 107 -14.12 -24.16 -3.53
CA ASP A 107 -12.95 -24.00 -4.39
C ASP A 107 -12.00 -22.93 -3.81
N ILE A 108 -10.71 -23.09 -4.08
CA ILE A 108 -9.64 -22.13 -3.75
C ILE A 108 -9.05 -21.63 -5.06
N ALA A 109 -9.28 -20.36 -5.41
CA ALA A 109 -8.70 -19.72 -6.59
C ALA A 109 -7.61 -18.73 -6.16
N ILE A 110 -6.38 -18.94 -6.60
CA ILE A 110 -5.22 -18.13 -6.20
C ILE A 110 -4.83 -17.20 -7.33
N TYR A 111 -4.76 -15.91 -7.05
CA TYR A 111 -4.39 -14.88 -8.00
C TYR A 111 -3.11 -14.18 -7.56
N ARG A 112 -2.19 -13.93 -8.49
CA ARG A 112 -1.12 -12.95 -8.27
C ARG A 112 -1.64 -11.58 -8.64
N MET A 113 -1.52 -10.60 -7.75
CA MET A 113 -1.88 -9.21 -8.01
C MET A 113 -0.77 -8.53 -8.82
N GLY A 114 -1.13 -7.65 -9.77
CA GLY A 114 -0.17 -7.04 -10.69
C GLY A 114 -0.84 -6.29 -11.84
N TRP A 115 -0.08 -5.89 -12.88
CA TRP A 115 -0.64 -5.08 -13.97
C TRP A 115 -1.48 -5.85 -14.98
N TYR A 116 -0.90 -6.86 -15.63
CA TYR A 116 -1.58 -7.74 -16.60
C TYR A 116 -2.53 -7.00 -17.58
N GLN A 117 -1.98 -6.03 -18.31
CA GLN A 117 -2.72 -5.20 -19.29
C GLN A 117 -3.92 -4.45 -18.71
N GLY A 118 -3.91 -4.13 -17.41
CA GLY A 118 -4.98 -3.39 -16.75
C GLY A 118 -6.00 -4.24 -16.01
N THR A 119 -5.86 -5.58 -16.02
CA THR A 119 -6.84 -6.47 -15.39
C THR A 119 -6.62 -6.67 -13.88
N GLY A 120 -5.45 -6.28 -13.35
CA GLY A 120 -5.19 -6.22 -11.91
C GLY A 120 -4.77 -7.54 -11.25
N GLY A 121 -4.90 -8.68 -11.94
CA GLY A 121 -4.46 -9.96 -11.41
C GLY A 121 -4.45 -11.09 -12.43
N ARG A 122 -3.66 -12.12 -12.17
CA ARG A 122 -3.59 -13.35 -12.97
C ARG A 122 -4.00 -14.53 -12.11
N LEU A 123 -4.87 -15.39 -12.65
CA LEU A 123 -5.18 -16.67 -12.01
C LEU A 123 -3.96 -17.58 -12.12
N MET A 124 -3.40 -17.96 -10.98
CA MET A 124 -2.22 -18.83 -10.89
C MET A 124 -2.63 -20.29 -10.86
N THR A 125 -3.64 -20.63 -10.05
CA THR A 125 -4.19 -21.98 -9.97
C THR A 125 -5.57 -21.98 -9.32
N THR A 126 -6.34 -23.05 -9.55
CA THR A 126 -7.59 -23.34 -8.86
C THR A 126 -7.51 -24.74 -8.27
N ILE A 127 -7.84 -24.88 -6.99
CA ILE A 127 -7.99 -26.13 -6.28
C ILE A 127 -9.48 -26.32 -6.03
N SER A 128 -10.10 -27.27 -6.73
CA SER A 128 -11.56 -27.45 -6.70
C SER A 128 -12.02 -28.56 -5.76
N ALA A 129 -13.31 -28.54 -5.47
CA ALA A 129 -14.05 -29.61 -4.78
C ALA A 129 -13.49 -30.00 -3.40
N GLN A 130 -12.90 -29.05 -2.69
CA GLN A 130 -12.53 -29.24 -1.28
C GLN A 130 -13.79 -29.44 -0.45
N VAL A 131 -13.72 -30.25 0.60
CA VAL A 131 -14.85 -30.52 1.49
C VAL A 131 -14.67 -29.71 2.77
N GLY A 132 -15.52 -28.70 2.95
CA GLY A 132 -15.48 -27.79 4.09
C GLY A 132 -15.78 -28.48 5.41
N GLN A 133 -15.10 -28.01 6.47
CA GLN A 133 -15.39 -28.35 7.86
C GLN A 133 -16.01 -27.13 8.53
N SER A 134 -16.92 -27.36 9.48
CA SER A 134 -17.38 -26.28 10.37
C SER A 134 -16.44 -26.21 11.56
N GLN A 135 -15.56 -25.21 11.54
CA GLN A 135 -14.52 -24.99 12.57
C GLN A 135 -14.82 -23.74 13.42
N GLY A 136 -15.97 -23.11 13.16
CA GLY A 136 -16.43 -21.86 13.75
C GLY A 136 -16.42 -20.70 12.77
N TYR A 137 -17.20 -19.66 13.05
CA TYR A 137 -17.24 -18.44 12.25
C TYR A 137 -17.64 -17.25 13.13
N TYR A 138 -17.21 -16.06 12.75
CA TYR A 138 -17.69 -14.82 13.38
C TYR A 138 -18.80 -14.22 12.53
N ASP A 139 -19.95 -13.96 13.14
CA ASP A 139 -21.04 -13.23 12.49
C ASP A 139 -20.94 -11.74 12.85
N PRO A 140 -20.53 -10.87 11.91
CA PRO A 140 -20.44 -9.44 12.16
C PRO A 140 -21.82 -8.79 12.37
N GLY A 141 -22.91 -9.38 11.86
CA GLY A 141 -24.26 -8.83 12.00
C GLY A 141 -24.82 -8.96 13.41
N THR A 142 -24.43 -10.02 14.12
CA THR A 142 -24.80 -10.24 15.53
C THR A 142 -23.65 -9.97 16.49
N ALA A 143 -22.44 -9.71 15.97
CA ALA A 143 -21.20 -9.57 16.70
C ALA A 143 -20.87 -10.79 17.59
N THR A 144 -21.15 -11.99 17.09
CA THR A 144 -20.97 -13.25 17.85
C THR A 144 -19.99 -14.20 17.16
N LEU A 145 -19.14 -14.83 17.95
CA LEU A 145 -18.33 -15.97 17.52
C LEU A 145 -19.12 -17.25 17.79
N LEU A 146 -19.41 -18.02 16.74
CA LEU A 146 -20.25 -19.21 16.78
C LEU A 146 -19.42 -20.45 16.43
N ASP A 147 -19.72 -21.55 17.09
CA ASP A 147 -19.21 -22.90 16.81
C ASP A 147 -17.67 -23.06 16.71
N CYS A 148 -16.91 -22.14 17.32
CA CYS A 148 -15.45 -22.21 17.32
C CYS A 148 -14.90 -22.95 18.56
N GLY A 149 -15.13 -24.27 18.62
CA GLY A 149 -14.64 -25.10 19.72
C GLY A 149 -13.11 -25.22 19.80
N THR A 150 -12.41 -24.91 18.71
CA THR A 150 -10.94 -24.89 18.64
C THR A 150 -10.35 -23.56 19.10
N CYS A 151 -11.12 -22.47 19.09
CA CYS A 151 -10.62 -21.14 19.38
C CYS A 151 -9.97 -21.05 20.76
N TYR A 152 -8.78 -20.46 20.82
CA TYR A 152 -8.14 -20.09 22.07
C TYR A 152 -8.41 -18.62 22.38
N GLN A 153 -8.81 -18.34 23.63
CA GLN A 153 -9.11 -17.01 24.10
C GLN A 153 -8.34 -16.73 25.39
N ASP A 154 -7.59 -15.63 25.39
CA ASP A 154 -7.02 -15.07 26.61
C ASP A 154 -7.86 -13.85 27.06
N PRO A 155 -8.68 -13.98 28.11
CA PRO A 155 -9.52 -12.87 28.56
C PRO A 155 -8.72 -11.68 29.11
N ALA A 156 -7.49 -11.89 29.60
CA ALA A 156 -6.68 -10.84 30.20
C ALA A 156 -6.14 -9.86 29.14
N THR A 157 -5.81 -10.37 27.95
CA THR A 157 -5.26 -9.56 26.86
C THR A 157 -6.24 -9.36 25.71
N GLY A 158 -7.33 -10.13 25.67
CA GLY A 158 -8.27 -10.17 24.55
C GLY A 158 -7.77 -10.94 23.32
N LEU A 159 -6.64 -11.65 23.42
CA LEU A 159 -6.12 -12.48 22.34
C LEU A 159 -7.13 -13.56 21.97
N LEU A 160 -7.40 -13.69 20.67
CA LEU A 160 -8.17 -14.75 20.07
C LEU A 160 -7.38 -15.39 18.93
N GLU A 161 -7.22 -16.70 18.98
CA GLU A 161 -6.67 -17.52 17.90
C GLU A 161 -7.75 -18.50 17.42
N ALA A 162 -7.91 -18.67 16.11
CA ALA A 162 -8.92 -19.58 15.58
C ALA A 162 -8.57 -21.06 15.83
N ARG A 163 -7.27 -21.41 15.73
CA ARG A 163 -6.73 -22.77 15.90
C ARG A 163 -7.49 -23.85 15.10
N TRP A 164 -7.98 -23.46 13.93
CA TRP A 164 -8.60 -24.39 13.00
C TRP A 164 -7.58 -25.44 12.58
N GLN A 165 -8.08 -26.62 12.24
CA GLN A 165 -7.29 -27.65 11.59
C GLN A 165 -6.94 -27.21 10.16
N PRO A 166 -5.74 -27.52 9.66
CA PRO A 166 -5.34 -27.28 8.27
C PRO A 166 -6.38 -27.83 7.28
N SER A 167 -6.78 -27.01 6.31
CA SER A 167 -7.76 -27.42 5.28
C SER A 167 -7.07 -27.77 3.97
N TYR A 168 -6.02 -27.04 3.59
CA TYR A 168 -5.21 -27.31 2.41
C TYR A 168 -3.78 -26.82 2.61
N THR A 169 -2.79 -27.51 2.05
CA THR A 169 -1.40 -27.05 2.04
C THR A 169 -0.88 -27.02 0.61
N LEU A 170 -0.38 -25.85 0.20
CA LEU A 170 0.20 -25.61 -1.12
C LEU A 170 1.71 -25.50 -0.99
N THR A 171 2.45 -26.28 -1.79
CA THR A 171 3.87 -26.01 -2.03
C THR A 171 3.98 -24.92 -3.10
N ILE A 172 4.68 -23.82 -2.80
CA ILE A 172 4.83 -22.70 -3.73
C ILE A 172 5.72 -23.12 -4.90
N PRO A 173 5.22 -23.14 -6.14
CA PRO A 173 6.02 -23.49 -7.30
C PRO A 173 7.18 -22.51 -7.52
N HIS A 174 8.28 -22.99 -8.10
CA HIS A 174 9.49 -22.17 -8.30
C HIS A 174 9.33 -21.09 -9.37
N GLU A 175 8.39 -21.28 -10.29
CA GLU A 175 8.05 -20.35 -11.36
C GLU A 175 7.09 -19.23 -10.93
N TRP A 176 6.58 -19.27 -9.70
CA TRP A 176 5.74 -18.19 -9.18
C TRP A 176 6.59 -16.94 -8.99
N THR A 177 6.16 -15.83 -9.60
CA THR A 177 6.85 -14.55 -9.49
C THR A 177 6.59 -13.95 -8.11
N THR A 178 7.61 -13.36 -7.45
CA THR A 178 7.42 -12.62 -6.19
C THR A 178 6.30 -11.58 -6.32
N GLY A 179 5.51 -11.40 -5.28
CA GLY A 179 4.32 -10.55 -5.34
C GLY A 179 3.35 -10.81 -4.21
N ILE A 180 2.27 -10.04 -4.23
CA ILE A 180 1.13 -10.24 -3.34
C ILE A 180 0.13 -11.18 -4.02
N TYR A 181 -0.26 -12.23 -3.32
CA TYR A 181 -1.15 -13.26 -3.80
C TYR A 181 -2.48 -13.16 -3.04
N LEU A 182 -3.56 -12.97 -3.79
CA LEU A 182 -4.92 -12.94 -3.29
C LEU A 182 -5.55 -14.32 -3.48
N VAL A 183 -5.98 -14.93 -2.39
CA VAL A 183 -6.63 -16.24 -2.40
C VAL A 183 -8.12 -16.05 -2.19
N LYS A 184 -8.92 -16.45 -3.18
CA LYS A 184 -10.37 -16.40 -3.11
C LYS A 184 -10.94 -17.78 -2.82
N PHE A 185 -11.68 -17.91 -1.73
CA PHE A 185 -12.43 -19.11 -1.38
C PHE A 185 -13.88 -18.96 -1.85
N ILE A 186 -14.43 -19.98 -2.48
CA ILE A 186 -15.75 -19.94 -3.12
C ILE A 186 -16.56 -21.14 -2.66
N ASP A 187 -17.60 -20.94 -1.86
CA ASP A 187 -18.46 -22.05 -1.40
C ASP A 187 -19.35 -22.61 -2.53
N ALA A 188 -20.00 -23.74 -2.30
CA ALA A 188 -20.89 -24.40 -3.28
C ALA A 188 -22.09 -23.55 -3.71
N ASN A 189 -22.48 -22.55 -2.91
CA ASN A 189 -23.54 -21.60 -3.24
C ASN A 189 -23.00 -20.33 -3.96
N GLY A 190 -21.69 -20.28 -4.18
CA GLY A 190 -20.96 -19.23 -4.86
C GLY A 190 -20.60 -18.03 -3.99
N PHE A 191 -20.74 -18.09 -2.65
CA PHE A 191 -20.29 -17.06 -1.71
C PHE A 191 -18.77 -17.06 -1.58
N GLN A 192 -18.19 -15.87 -1.44
CA GLN A 192 -16.77 -15.60 -1.68
C GLN A 192 -16.14 -14.77 -0.57
N THR A 193 -14.95 -15.18 -0.14
CA THR A 193 -14.09 -14.43 0.80
C THR A 193 -12.64 -14.53 0.34
N TYR A 194 -11.80 -13.61 0.82
CA TYR A 194 -10.38 -13.56 0.54
C TYR A 194 -9.53 -13.92 1.76
N THR A 195 -8.28 -14.25 1.46
CA THR A 195 -7.12 -13.96 2.29
C THR A 195 -5.98 -13.53 1.38
N SER A 196 -4.88 -13.01 1.94
CA SER A 196 -3.70 -12.66 1.15
C SER A 196 -2.42 -13.17 1.80
N PHE A 197 -1.39 -13.34 0.99
CA PHE A 197 -0.03 -13.62 1.44
C PHE A 197 0.99 -13.13 0.41
N VAL A 198 2.23 -12.99 0.83
CA VAL A 198 3.35 -12.62 -0.03
C VAL A 198 4.12 -13.86 -0.47
N VAL A 199 4.41 -13.97 -1.77
CA VAL A 199 5.47 -14.85 -2.24
C VAL A 199 6.76 -14.05 -2.31
N THR A 200 7.72 -14.42 -1.47
CA THR A 200 9.03 -13.77 -1.42
C THR A 200 9.93 -14.33 -2.53
N GLY A 201 10.84 -13.52 -3.04
CA GLY A 201 11.76 -13.92 -4.10
C GLY A 201 12.65 -12.76 -4.55
N ASN A 202 13.55 -13.02 -5.49
CA ASN A 202 14.51 -12.03 -6.04
C ASN A 202 15.21 -11.19 -4.95
N PRO A 203 16.11 -11.79 -4.14
CA PRO A 203 16.68 -11.16 -2.95
C PRO A 203 17.61 -9.98 -3.23
N THR A 204 17.81 -9.62 -4.51
CA THR A 204 18.65 -8.51 -4.97
C THR A 204 17.91 -7.63 -5.97
N SER A 205 16.58 -7.65 -5.97
CA SER A 205 15.79 -6.71 -6.77
C SER A 205 16.18 -5.28 -6.45
N THR A 206 15.98 -4.38 -7.40
CA THR A 206 16.29 -2.96 -7.22
C THR A 206 15.48 -2.34 -6.08
N TYR A 207 14.16 -2.61 -6.04
CA TYR A 207 13.25 -2.11 -5.01
C TYR A 207 12.65 -3.28 -4.22
N ILE A 208 12.47 -3.10 -2.91
CA ILE A 208 11.71 -4.00 -2.04
C ILE A 208 10.46 -3.29 -1.53
N VAL A 209 9.30 -3.93 -1.71
CA VAL A 209 8.00 -3.48 -1.21
C VAL A 209 7.63 -4.29 0.04
N VAL A 210 7.12 -3.62 1.07
CA VAL A 210 6.69 -4.28 2.32
C VAL A 210 5.18 -4.16 2.50
N THR A 211 4.53 -5.26 2.88
CA THR A 211 3.10 -5.28 3.25
C THR A 211 2.91 -5.07 4.76
N PRO A 212 1.96 -4.20 5.18
CA PRO A 212 1.75 -3.86 6.59
C PRO A 212 0.82 -4.86 7.32
N ASP A 213 1.23 -6.13 7.38
CA ASP A 213 0.41 -7.22 7.94
C ASP A 213 0.11 -7.06 9.45
N THR A 214 1.01 -6.42 10.20
CA THR A 214 0.75 -6.08 11.61
C THR A 214 -0.37 -5.04 11.76
N THR A 215 -0.45 -4.06 10.85
CA THR A 215 -1.56 -3.11 10.79
C THR A 215 -2.86 -3.81 10.40
N TYR A 216 -2.81 -4.74 9.44
CA TYR A 216 -4.00 -5.54 9.09
C TYR A 216 -4.53 -6.33 10.29
N ALA A 217 -3.64 -6.91 11.09
CA ALA A 217 -4.01 -7.59 12.34
C ALA A 217 -4.60 -6.65 13.39
N ALA A 218 -4.04 -5.44 13.52
CA ALA A 218 -4.47 -4.43 14.49
C ALA A 218 -5.92 -4.00 14.29
N TYR A 219 -6.36 -3.88 13.03
CA TYR A 219 -7.72 -3.49 12.64
C TYR A 219 -8.67 -4.68 12.44
N ASN A 220 -8.16 -5.91 12.47
CA ASN A 220 -9.00 -7.09 12.30
C ASN A 220 -9.85 -7.33 13.57
N ASN A 221 -11.18 -7.23 13.42
CA ASN A 221 -12.13 -7.39 14.51
C ASN A 221 -12.80 -8.78 14.53
N TRP A 222 -12.32 -9.74 13.76
CA TRP A 222 -12.86 -11.10 13.77
C TRP A 222 -12.86 -11.68 15.19
N GLY A 223 -14.03 -12.14 15.62
CA GLY A 223 -14.28 -12.60 17.00
C GLY A 223 -14.58 -11.49 18.00
N GLY A 224 -14.84 -10.27 17.53
CA GLY A 224 -15.40 -9.17 18.31
C GLY A 224 -14.38 -8.25 18.98
N ARG A 225 -13.07 -8.43 18.72
CA ARG A 225 -12.00 -7.58 19.27
C ARG A 225 -10.89 -7.31 18.25
N SER A 226 -10.46 -6.05 18.24
CA SER A 226 -9.28 -5.52 17.54
C SER A 226 -8.44 -4.68 18.53
N LEU A 227 -7.38 -4.01 18.08
CA LEU A 227 -6.61 -3.08 18.91
C LEU A 227 -7.29 -1.70 19.08
N TYR A 228 -8.54 -1.55 18.63
CA TYR A 228 -9.31 -0.31 18.71
C TYR A 228 -10.65 -0.51 19.40
N ASP A 229 -11.00 0.42 20.31
CA ASP A 229 -12.24 0.35 21.08
C ASP A 229 -13.48 0.52 20.19
N TYR A 230 -13.44 1.46 19.23
CA TYR A 230 -14.54 1.65 18.28
C TYR A 230 -14.78 0.45 17.35
N ASN A 231 -13.77 -0.41 17.20
CA ASN A 231 -13.79 -1.59 16.35
C ASN A 231 -13.72 -2.88 17.19
N SER A 232 -14.28 -2.82 18.40
CA SER A 232 -14.40 -3.93 19.34
C SER A 232 -15.78 -3.88 20.01
N THR A 233 -16.32 -5.03 20.38
CA THR A 233 -17.67 -5.15 20.94
C THR A 233 -17.82 -4.62 22.36
N THR A 234 -16.72 -4.56 23.12
CA THR A 234 -16.72 -4.17 24.54
C THR A 234 -15.52 -3.29 24.87
N VAL A 235 -14.34 -3.90 24.81
CA VAL A 235 -13.05 -3.26 25.01
C VAL A 235 -12.10 -3.79 23.93
N ARG A 236 -11.15 -2.95 23.52
CA ARG A 236 -10.06 -3.42 22.66
C ARG A 236 -9.28 -4.57 23.29
N ALA A 237 -8.66 -5.38 22.45
CA ALA A 237 -7.60 -6.27 22.87
C ALA A 237 -6.27 -5.50 23.01
N ALA A 238 -5.37 -6.00 23.83
CA ALA A 238 -3.95 -5.62 23.84
C ALA A 238 -3.10 -6.52 22.93
N LYS A 239 -3.64 -7.69 22.54
CA LYS A 239 -2.98 -8.68 21.69
C LYS A 239 -3.94 -9.21 20.63
N VAL A 240 -3.47 -9.28 19.39
CA VAL A 240 -4.24 -9.81 18.26
C VAL A 240 -3.43 -10.83 17.48
N SER A 241 -4.06 -11.93 17.08
CA SER A 241 -3.40 -13.01 16.34
C SER A 241 -3.43 -12.78 14.83
N LEU A 242 -2.38 -13.22 14.14
CA LEU A 242 -2.35 -13.42 12.69
C LEU A 242 -3.03 -14.73 12.27
N LEU A 243 -3.26 -15.66 13.20
CA LEU A 243 -3.87 -16.99 12.98
C LEU A 243 -5.38 -16.99 13.22
N ARG A 244 -6.06 -16.05 12.56
CA ARG A 244 -7.53 -15.94 12.54
C ARG A 244 -8.00 -15.30 11.23
N PRO A 245 -9.25 -15.57 10.78
CA PRO A 245 -9.81 -14.90 9.63
C PRO A 245 -9.80 -13.38 9.76
N SER A 246 -9.77 -12.71 8.62
CA SER A 246 -9.91 -11.27 8.51
C SER A 246 -11.30 -10.94 7.98
N THR A 247 -12.00 -10.04 8.66
CA THR A 247 -13.33 -9.55 8.24
C THR A 247 -13.25 -8.29 7.38
N GLN A 248 -12.10 -7.59 7.43
CA GLN A 248 -11.90 -6.34 6.72
C GLN A 248 -11.78 -6.61 5.22
N GLN A 249 -12.49 -5.82 4.42
CA GLN A 249 -12.47 -5.90 2.96
C GLN A 249 -12.59 -7.32 2.42
N TYR A 250 -13.59 -8.02 2.96
CA TYR A 250 -13.95 -9.40 2.63
C TYR A 250 -12.82 -10.41 2.91
N GLY A 251 -11.88 -10.07 3.80
CA GLY A 251 -10.71 -10.87 4.15
C GLY A 251 -9.48 -10.57 3.32
N SER A 252 -9.49 -9.58 2.43
CA SER A 252 -8.33 -9.23 1.59
C SER A 252 -7.21 -8.52 2.33
N ASP A 253 -7.30 -8.43 3.66
CA ASP A 253 -6.32 -7.76 4.51
C ASP A 253 -6.01 -6.34 4.01
N GLN A 254 -7.04 -5.59 3.61
CA GLN A 254 -6.94 -4.19 3.14
C GLN A 254 -6.06 -3.94 1.89
N VAL A 255 -5.39 -4.96 1.34
CA VAL A 255 -4.55 -4.90 0.12
C VAL A 255 -5.30 -4.23 -1.03
N LEU A 256 -6.57 -4.62 -1.21
CA LEU A 256 -7.38 -4.10 -2.31
C LEU A 256 -7.70 -2.61 -2.16
N ILE A 257 -7.74 -2.06 -0.95
CA ILE A 257 -7.99 -0.63 -0.77
C ILE A 257 -6.72 0.17 -0.92
N PHE A 258 -5.66 -0.23 -0.22
CA PHE A 258 -4.54 0.67 0.03
C PHE A 258 -3.31 0.39 -0.83
N MET A 259 -3.23 -0.75 -1.52
CA MET A 259 -2.01 -1.11 -2.26
C MET A 259 -2.22 -1.41 -3.74
N ALA A 260 -3.40 -1.87 -4.14
CA ALA A 260 -3.62 -2.44 -5.47
C ALA A 260 -3.33 -1.45 -6.61
N ASP A 261 -3.71 -0.18 -6.46
CA ASP A 261 -3.41 0.92 -7.40
C ASP A 261 -1.90 1.18 -7.54
N ALA A 262 -1.17 1.23 -6.41
CA ALA A 262 0.27 1.43 -6.41
C ALA A 262 1.02 0.24 -7.02
N ILE A 263 0.65 -0.99 -6.65
CA ILE A 263 1.22 -2.23 -7.22
C ILE A 263 0.99 -2.25 -8.73
N HIS A 264 -0.24 -1.98 -9.16
CA HIS A 264 -0.62 -1.92 -10.56
C HIS A 264 0.27 -0.94 -11.33
N TRP A 265 0.48 0.27 -10.79
CA TRP A 265 1.32 1.27 -11.43
C TRP A 265 2.81 0.89 -11.45
N LEU A 266 3.36 0.44 -10.32
CA LEU A 266 4.78 0.08 -10.19
C LEU A 266 5.12 -1.06 -11.16
N GLU A 267 4.28 -2.08 -11.22
CA GLU A 267 4.46 -3.21 -12.14
C GLU A 267 4.26 -2.80 -13.60
N ARG A 268 3.27 -1.94 -13.90
CA ARG A 268 3.06 -1.39 -15.26
C ARG A 268 4.30 -0.65 -15.78
N LYS A 269 5.03 0.03 -14.89
CA LYS A 269 6.27 0.74 -15.23
C LYS A 269 7.48 -0.19 -15.37
N GLY A 270 7.31 -1.48 -15.07
CA GLY A 270 8.34 -2.49 -15.24
C GLY A 270 9.51 -2.32 -14.27
N TYR A 271 9.26 -1.78 -13.07
CA TYR A 271 10.29 -1.76 -12.03
C TYR A 271 10.67 -3.19 -11.61
N ASP A 272 11.93 -3.36 -11.23
CA ASP A 272 12.46 -4.61 -10.70
C ASP A 272 12.17 -4.66 -9.19
N LEU A 273 11.05 -5.30 -8.86
CA LEU A 273 10.47 -5.36 -7.52
C LEU A 273 10.66 -6.75 -6.90
N SER A 274 10.84 -6.78 -5.59
CA SER A 274 10.49 -7.92 -4.75
C SER A 274 9.52 -7.45 -3.66
N TYR A 275 8.84 -8.42 -3.05
CA TYR A 275 7.84 -8.19 -2.02
C TYR A 275 8.17 -9.02 -0.78
N MET A 276 7.92 -8.47 0.39
CA MET A 276 7.98 -9.18 1.66
C MET A 276 6.90 -8.68 2.62
N SER A 277 6.59 -9.48 3.65
CA SER A 277 5.74 -9.06 4.76
C SER A 277 6.53 -8.24 5.77
N ASP A 278 5.87 -7.33 6.49
CA ASP A 278 6.48 -6.69 7.66
C ASP A 278 6.93 -7.72 8.72
N ILE A 279 6.35 -8.92 8.75
CA ILE A 279 6.82 -10.04 9.58
C ILE A 279 8.21 -10.53 9.15
N ASP A 280 8.50 -10.55 7.84
CA ASP A 280 9.85 -10.83 7.32
C ASP A 280 10.82 -9.72 7.69
N LEU A 281 10.36 -8.46 7.61
CA LEU A 281 11.15 -7.28 8.01
C LEU A 281 11.54 -7.36 9.49
N HIS A 282 10.61 -7.71 10.38
CA HIS A 282 10.91 -7.94 11.80
C HIS A 282 11.91 -9.08 11.98
N ALA A 283 11.73 -10.18 11.27
CA ALA A 283 12.59 -11.35 11.43
C ALA A 283 14.02 -11.12 10.90
N ASN A 284 14.19 -10.33 9.83
CA ASN A 284 15.49 -10.10 9.20
C ASN A 284 15.58 -8.79 8.39
N ALA A 285 15.57 -7.66 9.08
CA ALA A 285 15.68 -6.36 8.41
C ALA A 285 17.01 -6.12 7.66
N ALA A 286 18.07 -6.89 7.96
CA ALA A 286 19.33 -6.80 7.23
C ALA A 286 19.18 -7.14 5.73
N THR A 287 18.08 -7.81 5.33
CA THR A 287 17.78 -8.05 3.91
C THR A 287 17.60 -6.76 3.12
N LEU A 288 17.19 -5.65 3.74
CA LEU A 288 17.02 -4.35 3.08
C LEU A 288 18.31 -3.87 2.41
N LEU A 289 19.48 -4.21 2.95
CA LEU A 289 20.79 -3.82 2.42
C LEU A 289 21.11 -4.45 1.06
N LYS A 290 20.37 -5.49 0.66
CA LYS A 290 20.52 -6.13 -0.66
C LYS A 290 19.79 -5.38 -1.78
N HIS A 291 18.96 -4.41 -1.42
CA HIS A 291 18.18 -3.60 -2.34
C HIS A 291 18.75 -2.19 -2.42
N LYS A 292 18.28 -1.40 -3.40
CA LYS A 292 18.63 0.02 -3.54
C LYS A 292 17.64 0.91 -2.84
N ALA A 293 16.37 0.52 -2.81
CA ALA A 293 15.32 1.28 -2.16
C ALA A 293 14.26 0.41 -1.49
N TYR A 294 13.81 0.88 -0.33
CA TYR A 294 12.69 0.37 0.45
C TYR A 294 11.43 1.18 0.12
N ILE A 295 10.32 0.50 -0.07
CA ILE A 295 9.01 1.12 -0.32
C ILE A 295 8.03 0.58 0.73
N SER A 296 7.61 1.48 1.62
CA SER A 296 6.41 1.31 2.43
C SER A 296 5.20 1.68 1.58
N LEU A 297 4.11 0.92 1.72
CA LEU A 297 2.89 1.10 0.96
C LEU A 297 1.64 0.85 1.82
N GLY A 298 0.59 1.59 1.51
CA GLY A 298 -0.76 1.35 2.00
C GLY A 298 -1.08 2.10 3.29
N HIS A 299 -1.17 1.40 4.41
CA HIS A 299 -1.40 2.01 5.73
C HIS A 299 -0.54 1.27 6.75
N ASP A 300 0.71 1.70 6.88
CA ASP A 300 1.76 0.98 7.61
C ASP A 300 1.96 1.51 9.04
N GLU A 301 0.89 1.46 9.85
CA GLU A 301 0.80 2.15 11.15
C GLU A 301 1.56 1.47 12.31
N TYR A 302 1.58 0.13 12.36
CA TYR A 302 2.11 -0.64 13.51
C TYR A 302 3.49 -1.19 13.23
N TRP A 303 4.50 -0.74 13.96
CA TRP A 303 5.89 -1.14 13.72
C TRP A 303 6.52 -1.73 14.97
N THR A 304 7.24 -2.84 14.81
CA THR A 304 8.13 -3.33 15.87
C THR A 304 9.43 -2.52 15.90
N LYS A 305 10.12 -2.57 17.04
CA LYS A 305 11.45 -1.98 17.18
C LYS A 305 12.45 -2.55 16.18
N GLU A 306 12.39 -3.86 15.91
CA GLU A 306 13.24 -4.53 14.94
C GLU A 306 13.04 -3.96 13.53
N MET A 307 11.78 -3.75 13.12
CA MET A 307 11.46 -3.12 11.83
C MET A 307 12.00 -1.68 11.78
N ARG A 308 11.72 -0.88 12.82
CA ARG A 308 12.12 0.53 12.88
C ARG A 308 13.64 0.71 12.86
N ASP A 309 14.35 -0.04 13.70
CA ASP A 309 15.82 -0.03 13.75
C ASP A 309 16.41 -0.48 12.41
N GLY A 310 15.83 -1.50 11.79
CA GLY A 310 16.27 -2.05 10.53
C GLY A 310 16.15 -1.09 9.36
N VAL A 311 15.02 -0.38 9.24
CA VAL A 311 14.79 0.62 8.19
C VAL A 311 15.68 1.85 8.38
N GLU A 312 15.81 2.35 9.62
CA GLU A 312 16.73 3.46 9.93
C GLU A 312 18.19 3.06 9.62
N TYR A 313 18.60 1.86 10.00
CA TYR A 313 19.93 1.34 9.67
C TYR A 313 20.14 1.21 8.16
N ALA A 314 19.16 0.69 7.42
CA ALA A 314 19.25 0.57 5.97
C ALA A 314 19.43 1.94 5.31
N ARG A 315 18.66 2.96 5.73
CA ARG A 315 18.85 4.35 5.31
C ARG A 315 20.26 4.83 5.59
N ASP A 316 20.75 4.60 6.81
CA ASP A 316 22.08 5.04 7.22
C ASP A 316 23.22 4.29 6.49
N GLN A 317 22.91 3.16 5.84
CA GLN A 317 23.79 2.43 4.93
C GLN A 317 23.57 2.76 3.44
N GLY A 318 22.75 3.77 3.11
CA GLY A 318 22.56 4.24 1.74
C GLY A 318 21.43 3.54 0.98
N VAL A 319 20.48 2.88 1.66
CA VAL A 319 19.22 2.42 1.05
C VAL A 319 18.22 3.57 1.10
N SER A 320 17.73 4.01 -0.05
CA SER A 320 16.72 5.09 -0.09
C SER A 320 15.35 4.58 0.37
N LEU A 321 14.53 5.44 0.94
CA LEU A 321 13.21 5.11 1.48
C LEU A 321 12.11 5.87 0.73
N ALA A 322 11.02 5.19 0.38
CA ALA A 322 9.79 5.81 -0.06
C ALA A 322 8.64 5.38 0.86
N PHE A 323 7.96 6.36 1.43
CA PHE A 323 6.70 6.19 2.16
C PHE A 323 5.60 6.74 1.26
N LEU A 324 4.82 5.85 0.65
CA LEU A 324 3.78 6.19 -0.33
C LEU A 324 2.39 6.19 0.32
N GLU A 325 2.35 6.60 1.60
CA GLU A 325 1.18 6.60 2.47
C GLU A 325 1.29 7.73 3.53
N ALA A 326 0.42 7.67 4.54
CA ALA A 326 0.49 8.45 5.78
C ALA A 326 0.29 7.54 7.00
N ASN A 327 0.48 8.13 8.19
CA ASN A 327 0.39 7.44 9.48
C ASN A 327 1.35 6.26 9.60
N ALA A 328 2.45 6.28 8.84
CA ALA A 328 3.44 5.21 8.85
C ALA A 328 4.24 5.24 10.16
N SER A 329 4.46 4.06 10.75
CA SER A 329 5.25 3.89 11.98
C SER A 329 4.74 4.75 13.14
N TYR A 330 3.42 4.81 13.36
CA TYR A 330 2.79 5.62 14.41
C TYR A 330 2.79 4.91 15.76
N TRP A 331 2.37 3.63 15.79
CA TRP A 331 2.38 2.81 17.00
C TRP A 331 3.62 1.92 17.05
N GLN A 332 4.29 1.90 18.20
CA GLN A 332 5.21 0.82 18.52
C GLN A 332 4.40 -0.43 18.89
N ALA A 333 4.72 -1.54 18.23
CA ALA A 333 4.17 -2.86 18.46
C ALA A 333 5.27 -3.84 18.90
N ARG A 334 4.87 -5.01 19.39
CA ARG A 334 5.76 -6.17 19.56
C ARG A 334 5.17 -7.38 18.86
N LEU A 335 6.03 -8.33 18.49
CA LEU A 335 5.62 -9.64 18.02
C LEU A 335 5.96 -10.69 19.07
N GLU A 336 4.97 -11.53 19.37
CA GLU A 336 5.09 -12.67 20.28
C GLU A 336 4.73 -13.97 19.55
N PRO A 337 5.14 -15.13 20.08
CA PRO A 337 4.65 -16.40 19.57
C PRO A 337 3.12 -16.53 19.66
N SER A 338 2.54 -17.44 18.87
CA SER A 338 1.19 -17.94 19.12
C SER A 338 1.14 -18.64 20.47
N ALA A 339 -0.06 -18.90 20.99
CA ALA A 339 -0.23 -19.69 22.19
C ALA A 339 0.10 -21.19 21.98
N THR A 340 0.48 -21.60 20.77
CA THR A 340 1.10 -22.91 20.46
C THR A 340 2.62 -22.83 20.25
N GLY A 341 3.22 -21.65 20.36
CA GLY A 341 4.67 -21.44 20.25
C GLY A 341 5.19 -21.12 18.85
N LEU A 342 4.33 -20.90 17.85
CA LEU A 342 4.78 -20.45 16.53
C LEU A 342 5.27 -19.00 16.61
N PRO A 343 6.51 -18.69 16.23
CA PRO A 343 7.05 -17.35 16.41
C PRO A 343 6.31 -16.30 15.57
N ASN A 344 6.26 -15.07 16.07
CA ASN A 344 5.79 -13.88 15.36
C ASN A 344 4.35 -13.96 14.85
N GLN A 345 3.46 -14.61 15.61
CA GLN A 345 2.05 -14.81 15.23
C GLN A 345 1.07 -13.93 16.02
N THR A 346 1.57 -13.19 17.01
CA THR A 346 0.75 -12.33 17.87
C THR A 346 1.31 -10.92 17.83
N VAL A 347 0.50 -9.97 17.34
CA VAL A 347 0.80 -8.53 17.41
C VAL A 347 0.33 -8.00 18.74
N VAL A 348 1.23 -7.32 19.46
CA VAL A 348 1.00 -6.78 20.80
C VAL A 348 1.09 -5.27 20.76
N SER A 349 0.03 -4.61 21.23
CA SER A 349 0.04 -3.18 21.52
C SER A 349 -0.97 -2.87 22.62
N TYR A 350 -0.48 -2.43 23.77
CA TYR A 350 -1.30 -1.95 24.87
C TYR A 350 -1.86 -0.54 24.60
N LYS A 351 -1.27 0.16 23.61
CA LYS A 351 -1.62 1.54 23.20
C LYS A 351 -1.68 2.46 24.42
N VAL A 352 -0.56 2.48 25.15
CA VAL A 352 -0.35 3.33 26.32
C VAL A 352 0.27 4.67 25.92
N GLY A 353 0.21 5.66 26.80
CA GLY A 353 0.76 6.98 26.58
C GLY A 353 1.08 7.71 27.88
N THR A 354 2.10 8.56 27.83
CA THR A 354 2.50 9.44 28.93
C THR A 354 1.35 10.39 29.29
N THR A 355 0.68 10.96 28.28
CA THR A 355 -0.45 11.89 28.45
C THR A 355 -1.71 11.22 28.98
N ASP A 356 -1.86 9.93 28.73
CA ASP A 356 -3.00 9.13 29.20
C ASP A 356 -2.79 8.58 30.61
N HIS A 357 -1.62 8.82 31.22
CA HIS A 357 -1.22 8.35 32.55
C HIS A 357 -1.41 6.84 32.75
N ASN A 358 -1.16 6.05 31.70
CA ASN A 358 -1.48 4.61 31.69
C ASN A 358 -0.29 3.72 31.27
N LEU A 359 0.95 4.25 31.28
CA LEU A 359 2.16 3.52 30.91
C LEU A 359 2.35 2.21 31.69
N GLU A 360 1.96 2.18 32.96
CA GLU A 360 1.98 0.99 33.84
C GLU A 360 1.15 -0.20 33.31
N ASN A 361 0.23 0.03 32.35
CA ASN A 361 -0.53 -1.05 31.72
C ASN A 361 0.31 -1.90 30.76
N ASP A 362 1.45 -1.38 30.28
CA ASP A 362 2.37 -2.16 29.48
C ASP A 362 3.45 -2.79 30.39
N PRO A 363 3.58 -4.12 30.44
CA PRO A 363 4.55 -4.80 31.30
C PRO A 363 6.02 -4.48 30.98
N PHE A 364 6.31 -3.85 29.83
CA PHE A 364 7.66 -3.39 29.50
C PHE A 364 8.01 -2.02 30.09
N TYR A 365 7.03 -1.27 30.61
CA TYR A 365 7.31 0.03 31.22
C TYR A 365 8.21 -0.13 32.46
N GLN A 366 9.23 0.73 32.57
CA GLN A 366 10.32 0.68 33.56
C GLN A 366 11.23 -0.56 33.50
N GLN A 367 10.92 -1.56 32.65
CA GLN A 367 11.77 -2.71 32.40
C GLN A 367 12.65 -2.49 31.16
N ASP A 368 12.02 -2.10 30.05
CA ASP A 368 12.66 -1.68 28.81
C ASP A 368 11.72 -0.72 28.08
N ASN A 369 11.88 0.58 28.39
CA ASN A 369 11.07 1.66 27.81
C ASN A 369 11.20 1.72 26.29
N SER A 370 12.29 1.23 25.70
CA SER A 370 12.45 1.21 24.25
C SER A 370 11.47 0.28 23.56
N ARG A 371 10.77 -0.58 24.31
CA ARG A 371 9.79 -1.54 23.80
C ARG A 371 8.37 -1.31 24.28
N VAL A 372 8.11 -0.23 25.02
CA VAL A 372 6.75 0.13 25.44
C VAL A 372 5.91 0.43 24.20
N THR A 373 4.72 -0.17 24.13
CA THR A 373 3.78 -0.07 23.00
C THR A 373 2.95 1.22 23.11
N ALA A 374 3.65 2.34 23.09
CA ALA A 374 3.12 3.68 22.94
C ALA A 374 3.28 4.16 21.49
N GLN A 375 2.83 5.38 21.21
CA GLN A 375 3.22 6.04 19.98
C GLN A 375 4.74 6.21 19.94
N TRP A 376 5.35 6.09 18.77
CA TRP A 376 6.80 6.26 18.61
C TRP A 376 7.29 7.63 19.10
N ARG A 377 6.47 8.67 18.94
CA ARG A 377 6.70 10.04 19.44
C ARG A 377 6.45 10.24 20.94
N ASP A 378 5.81 9.30 21.63
CA ASP A 378 5.53 9.44 23.06
C ASP A 378 6.86 9.59 23.84
N PRO A 379 6.94 10.47 24.86
CA PRO A 379 8.17 10.67 25.63
C PRO A 379 8.81 9.39 26.19
N VAL A 380 8.04 8.33 26.43
CA VAL A 380 8.58 7.05 26.92
C VAL A 380 9.49 6.35 25.88
N VAL A 381 9.18 6.48 24.58
CA VAL A 381 9.96 5.91 23.46
C VAL A 381 10.88 6.97 22.86
N ASN A 382 10.40 8.19 22.71
CA ASN A 382 11.11 9.38 22.23
C ASN A 382 11.80 9.19 20.87
N ARG A 383 11.10 8.59 19.90
CA ARG A 383 11.56 8.39 18.52
C ARG A 383 10.48 8.81 17.54
N PRO A 384 10.17 10.12 17.44
CA PRO A 384 9.08 10.57 16.58
C PRO A 384 9.32 10.18 15.12
N GLU A 385 8.24 9.90 14.41
CA GLU A 385 8.19 9.36 13.06
C GLU A 385 8.92 10.27 12.08
N ASN A 386 8.77 11.58 12.25
CA ASN A 386 9.41 12.59 11.41
C ASN A 386 10.94 12.54 11.47
N ALA A 387 11.55 11.98 12.52
CA ALA A 387 13.00 11.77 12.59
C ALA A 387 13.51 10.81 11.51
N MET A 388 12.66 9.87 11.07
CA MET A 388 12.95 8.95 9.97
C MET A 388 12.29 9.40 8.67
N ILE A 389 11.02 9.75 8.71
CA ILE A 389 10.18 9.93 7.52
C ILE A 389 10.24 11.38 7.00
N GLY A 390 10.59 12.35 7.85
CA GLY A 390 10.55 13.79 7.57
C GLY A 390 9.20 14.45 7.89
N ILE A 391 8.14 13.66 7.93
CA ILE A 391 6.77 14.03 8.31
C ILE A 391 6.22 13.00 9.31
N MET A 392 5.13 13.32 9.99
CA MET A 392 4.46 12.38 10.91
C MET A 392 2.96 12.64 10.97
N PHE A 393 2.19 11.62 11.41
CA PHE A 393 0.73 11.70 11.55
C PHE A 393 0.28 13.01 12.19
N SER A 394 -0.63 13.68 11.50
CA SER A 394 -1.23 14.92 11.97
C SER A 394 -2.69 14.70 12.35
N ASP A 395 -3.50 14.26 11.39
CA ASP A 395 -4.95 14.17 11.58
C ASP A 395 -5.61 13.33 10.48
N LEU A 396 -6.94 13.20 10.57
CA LEU A 396 -7.74 12.33 9.70
C LEU A 396 -9.14 12.87 9.40
N THR A 397 -9.79 12.25 8.42
CA THR A 397 -11.23 12.39 8.20
C THR A 397 -11.91 11.08 7.79
N HIS A 398 -13.00 10.73 8.45
CA HIS A 398 -13.84 9.58 8.11
C HIS A 398 -15.02 9.96 7.19
N GLY A 399 -15.51 11.20 7.31
CA GLY A 399 -16.74 11.64 6.64
C GLY A 399 -16.51 12.44 5.35
N GLN A 400 -15.28 12.85 5.08
CA GLN A 400 -14.93 13.59 3.88
C GLN A 400 -14.25 12.68 2.87
N HIS A 401 -14.52 12.96 1.60
CA HIS A 401 -13.99 12.26 0.44
C HIS A 401 -12.50 12.55 0.15
N GLY A 402 -11.77 13.03 1.16
CA GLY A 402 -10.41 13.55 1.04
C GLY A 402 -10.33 14.94 0.38
N PHE A 403 -9.11 15.39 0.14
CA PHE A 403 -8.79 16.72 -0.41
C PHE A 403 -7.96 16.60 -1.69
N PRO A 404 -7.95 17.62 -2.56
CA PRO A 404 -7.01 17.66 -3.67
C PRO A 404 -5.57 17.76 -3.16
N TRP A 405 -4.62 17.26 -3.95
CA TRP A 405 -3.20 17.39 -3.65
C TRP A 405 -2.65 18.71 -4.22
N SER A 406 -2.07 19.56 -3.38
CA SER A 406 -1.64 20.92 -3.78
C SER A 406 -0.12 21.07 -3.78
N LEU A 407 0.47 21.27 -4.95
CA LEU A 407 1.91 21.50 -5.09
C LEU A 407 2.30 22.83 -4.46
N ALA A 408 3.32 22.84 -3.61
CA ALA A 408 3.71 24.03 -2.86
C ALA A 408 4.32 25.10 -3.79
N PRO A 409 3.94 26.39 -3.68
CA PRO A 409 4.56 27.47 -4.46
C PRO A 409 6.09 27.56 -4.29
N THR A 410 6.60 27.14 -3.13
CA THR A 410 8.02 27.12 -2.78
C THR A 410 8.80 26.02 -3.50
N ALA A 411 8.13 24.99 -4.04
CA ALA A 411 8.79 23.83 -4.64
C ALA A 411 9.33 24.09 -6.07
N LYS A 412 9.11 25.28 -6.65
CA LYS A 412 9.39 25.61 -8.06
C LYS A 412 10.79 25.25 -8.60
N ASN A 413 11.81 25.18 -7.74
CA ASN A 413 13.18 24.88 -8.12
C ASN A 413 13.62 23.46 -7.73
N ASN A 414 12.70 22.63 -7.23
CA ASN A 414 13.01 21.26 -6.84
C ASN A 414 13.25 20.39 -8.08
N GLN A 415 14.34 19.63 -8.06
CA GLN A 415 14.77 18.82 -9.21
C GLN A 415 13.79 17.69 -9.55
N LEU A 416 13.02 17.19 -8.59
CA LEU A 416 12.00 16.15 -8.80
C LEU A 416 10.80 16.63 -9.62
N LEU A 417 10.62 17.96 -9.73
CA LEU A 417 9.54 18.55 -10.53
C LEU A 417 9.99 18.90 -11.95
N LEU A 418 11.30 18.89 -12.22
CA LEU A 418 11.83 19.11 -13.56
C LEU A 418 11.26 18.02 -14.48
N HIS A 419 10.68 18.44 -15.61
CA HIS A 419 10.05 17.54 -16.59
C HIS A 419 8.72 16.91 -16.17
N THR A 420 8.12 17.36 -15.07
CA THR A 420 6.71 17.08 -14.79
C THR A 420 5.82 18.15 -15.41
N SER A 421 4.56 17.79 -15.66
CA SER A 421 3.48 18.72 -16.00
C SER A 421 2.93 19.48 -14.78
N LEU A 422 3.46 19.25 -13.59
CA LEU A 422 3.03 19.89 -12.35
C LEU A 422 3.51 21.35 -12.29
N GLN A 423 2.64 22.24 -11.80
CA GLN A 423 2.88 23.66 -11.69
C GLN A 423 2.77 24.10 -10.23
N PRO A 424 3.81 24.74 -9.66
CA PRO A 424 3.78 25.21 -8.28
C PRO A 424 2.56 26.08 -7.97
N GLY A 425 1.89 25.82 -6.84
CA GLY A 425 0.67 26.52 -6.42
C GLY A 425 -0.63 25.97 -7.02
N GLN A 426 -0.59 24.98 -7.90
CA GLN A 426 -1.78 24.31 -8.42
C GLN A 426 -2.19 23.12 -7.56
N SER A 427 -3.48 22.78 -7.64
CA SER A 427 -4.05 21.60 -6.98
C SER A 427 -4.50 20.57 -8.02
N TYR A 428 -4.33 19.30 -7.68
CA TYR A 428 -4.50 18.18 -8.59
C TYR A 428 -5.38 17.10 -7.96
N GLY A 429 -6.17 16.47 -8.83
CA GLY A 429 -7.06 15.38 -8.50
C GLY A 429 -8.14 15.76 -7.48
N CYS A 430 -8.85 14.73 -7.06
CA CYS A 430 -9.95 14.78 -6.12
C CYS A 430 -9.75 13.60 -5.16
N GLY A 431 -9.86 13.84 -3.85
CA GLY A 431 -9.67 12.81 -2.82
C GLY A 431 -8.28 12.17 -2.76
N LEU A 432 -7.22 12.91 -3.09
CA LEU A 432 -5.82 12.41 -3.08
C LEU A 432 -5.11 12.60 -1.74
N VAL A 433 -5.67 13.43 -0.86
CA VAL A 433 -5.18 13.69 0.49
C VAL A 433 -6.22 13.21 1.49
N GLY A 434 -5.88 12.19 2.26
CA GLY A 434 -6.78 11.52 3.20
C GLY A 434 -6.61 10.01 3.13
N TYR A 435 -7.43 9.20 3.80
CA TYR A 435 -8.28 9.61 4.92
C TYR A 435 -7.44 10.13 6.09
N GLU A 436 -6.19 9.70 6.19
CA GLU A 436 -5.17 10.21 7.11
C GLU A 436 -4.10 11.00 6.36
N TRP A 437 -3.51 11.98 7.04
CA TRP A 437 -2.39 12.75 6.51
C TRP A 437 -1.30 13.04 7.54
N ASP A 438 -0.09 13.18 7.00
CA ASP A 438 1.10 13.56 7.74
C ASP A 438 1.52 14.99 7.39
N LYS A 439 2.20 15.65 8.32
CA LYS A 439 2.78 16.98 8.09
C LYS A 439 4.17 17.12 8.70
N VAL A 440 4.83 18.22 8.36
CA VAL A 440 6.08 18.62 8.99
C VAL A 440 5.80 19.19 10.38
N PHE A 441 6.54 18.71 11.38
CA PHE A 441 6.50 19.24 12.74
C PHE A 441 7.83 19.90 13.12
N HIS A 442 7.77 20.99 13.88
CA HIS A 442 8.97 21.69 14.38
C HIS A 442 9.31 21.23 15.81
N ASN A 443 9.59 19.94 15.97
CA ASN A 443 9.89 19.29 17.26
C ASN A 443 11.39 19.09 17.52
N GLY A 444 12.26 19.63 16.67
CA GLY A 444 13.72 19.45 16.75
C GLY A 444 14.25 18.11 16.19
N ALA A 445 13.37 17.20 15.78
CA ALA A 445 13.74 15.91 15.20
C ALA A 445 13.69 15.88 13.66
N THR A 446 13.13 16.92 13.03
CA THR A 446 13.01 17.02 11.58
C THR A 446 14.40 17.00 10.90
N PRO A 447 14.63 16.11 9.91
CA PRO A 447 15.91 15.99 9.22
C PRO A 447 16.37 17.30 8.58
N ALA A 448 17.68 17.55 8.66
CA ALA A 448 18.29 18.71 8.02
C ALA A 448 18.09 18.65 6.50
N GLY A 449 17.81 19.81 5.90
CA GLY A 449 17.64 19.92 4.44
C GLY A 449 16.32 19.36 3.89
N LEU A 450 15.34 19.01 4.74
CA LEU A 450 14.00 18.63 4.31
C LEU A 450 13.38 19.69 3.40
N GLN A 451 12.85 19.24 2.26
CA GLN A 451 12.17 20.07 1.27
C GLN A 451 10.69 19.66 1.19
N ILE A 452 9.80 20.65 1.29
CA ILE A 452 8.35 20.46 1.10
C ILE A 452 8.04 20.63 -0.38
N LEU A 453 7.54 19.55 -1.01
CA LEU A 453 7.09 19.55 -2.40
C LEU A 453 5.64 20.00 -2.51
N ALA A 454 4.79 19.53 -1.59
CA ALA A 454 3.36 19.83 -1.58
C ALA A 454 2.89 20.19 -0.19
N SER A 455 1.90 21.09 -0.13
CA SER A 455 1.22 21.50 1.09
C SER A 455 -0.26 21.63 0.77
N SER A 456 -1.00 20.58 1.09
CA SER A 456 -2.43 20.49 0.76
C SER A 456 -3.26 20.90 1.97
N PRO A 457 -4.15 21.90 1.87
CA PRO A 457 -5.06 22.24 2.94
C PRO A 457 -5.99 21.07 3.27
N THR A 458 -6.18 20.79 4.55
CA THR A 458 -7.07 19.72 5.03
C THR A 458 -7.96 20.24 6.16
N THR A 459 -9.01 19.49 6.45
CA THR A 459 -9.90 19.75 7.59
C THR A 459 -10.27 18.43 8.24
N ASN A 460 -10.02 18.26 9.53
CA ASN A 460 -10.34 17.00 10.22
C ASN A 460 -11.84 16.81 10.48
N ASP A 461 -12.20 15.67 11.07
CA ASP A 461 -13.59 15.34 11.42
C ASP A 461 -14.24 16.32 12.42
N GLN A 462 -13.43 17.07 13.17
CA GLN A 462 -13.89 18.10 14.10
C GLN A 462 -14.00 19.49 13.45
N GLY A 463 -13.73 19.62 12.14
CA GLY A 463 -13.74 20.89 11.43
C GLY A 463 -12.49 21.74 11.66
N VAL A 464 -11.43 21.17 12.26
CA VAL A 464 -10.17 21.88 12.49
C VAL A 464 -9.35 21.88 11.21
N VAL A 465 -8.96 23.07 10.77
CA VAL A 465 -8.10 23.27 9.60
C VAL A 465 -6.68 22.80 9.91
N ASP A 466 -6.10 22.06 8.98
CA ASP A 466 -4.74 21.54 9.05
C ASP A 466 -4.11 21.50 7.64
N SER A 467 -2.98 20.82 7.48
CA SER A 467 -2.38 20.56 6.18
C SER A 467 -1.67 19.21 6.11
N SER A 468 -1.66 18.61 4.93
CA SER A 468 -0.80 17.48 4.56
C SER A 468 0.47 17.98 3.85
N ASN A 469 1.63 17.34 4.08
CA ASN A 469 2.86 17.66 3.36
C ASN A 469 3.45 16.46 2.63
N THR A 470 3.78 16.63 1.34
CA THR A 470 4.69 15.74 0.61
C THR A 470 6.10 16.28 0.73
N THR A 471 7.07 15.46 1.11
CA THR A 471 8.43 15.91 1.42
C THR A 471 9.52 15.00 0.85
N VAL A 472 10.72 15.56 0.74
CA VAL A 472 11.94 14.84 0.42
C VAL A 472 13.11 15.38 1.24
N TYR A 473 14.00 14.49 1.71
CA TYR A 473 15.32 14.87 2.22
C TYR A 473 16.39 13.87 1.78
N ILE A 474 17.65 14.28 1.88
CA ILE A 474 18.82 13.42 1.67
C ILE A 474 19.49 13.18 3.02
N ALA A 475 19.58 11.93 3.44
CA ALA A 475 20.25 11.53 4.68
C ALA A 475 21.78 11.72 4.58
N PRO A 476 22.52 11.76 5.71
CA PRO A 476 23.98 11.84 5.69
C PRO A 476 24.68 10.72 4.91
N SER A 477 24.03 9.56 4.78
CA SER A 477 24.46 8.41 3.98
C SER A 477 24.26 8.59 2.47
N HIS A 478 23.72 9.73 2.04
CA HIS A 478 23.22 10.02 0.69
C HIS A 478 21.94 9.28 0.28
N ALA A 479 21.35 8.45 1.15
CA ALA A 479 20.02 7.89 0.91
C ALA A 479 18.96 9.00 0.76
N MET A 480 18.12 8.91 -0.27
CA MET A 480 16.95 9.79 -0.39
C MET A 480 15.80 9.22 0.43
N VAL A 481 15.07 10.07 1.14
CA VAL A 481 13.80 9.71 1.78
C VAL A 481 12.70 10.59 1.19
N PHE A 482 11.71 9.95 0.58
CA PHE A 482 10.52 10.59 0.01
C PHE A 482 9.27 10.13 0.75
N ALA A 483 8.38 11.06 1.11
CA ALA A 483 7.13 10.75 1.79
C ALA A 483 5.96 11.53 1.17
N THR A 484 4.89 10.83 0.82
CA THR A 484 3.70 11.44 0.18
C THR A 484 2.84 12.21 1.15
N GLY A 485 2.71 11.72 2.39
CA GLY A 485 1.97 12.35 3.47
C GLY A 485 0.45 12.19 3.35
N SER A 486 -0.01 11.20 2.60
CA SER A 486 -1.42 10.83 2.46
C SER A 486 -1.58 9.36 2.13
N VAL A 487 -2.55 8.69 2.78
CA VAL A 487 -2.94 7.30 2.46
C VAL A 487 -3.49 7.17 1.03
N TYR A 488 -4.20 8.18 0.53
CA TYR A 488 -4.84 8.16 -0.79
C TYR A 488 -3.94 8.68 -1.92
N TRP A 489 -2.68 9.03 -1.65
CA TRP A 489 -1.83 9.67 -2.65
C TRP A 489 -1.65 8.83 -3.91
N THR A 490 -1.46 7.52 -3.75
CA THR A 490 -1.22 6.57 -4.84
C THR A 490 -2.42 6.40 -5.76
N ALA A 491 -3.62 6.79 -5.33
CA ALA A 491 -4.82 6.70 -6.13
C ALA A 491 -4.66 7.50 -7.45
N ALA A 492 -3.86 8.57 -7.44
CA ALA A 492 -3.53 9.35 -8.63
C ALA A 492 -2.79 8.58 -9.74
N LEU A 493 -2.26 7.40 -9.43
CA LEU A 493 -1.38 6.63 -10.31
C LEU A 493 -2.14 5.67 -11.22
N ASP A 494 -3.32 5.21 -10.82
CA ASP A 494 -4.07 4.22 -11.58
C ASP A 494 -5.57 4.49 -11.59
N SER A 495 -6.29 3.91 -12.54
CA SER A 495 -7.75 4.03 -12.62
C SER A 495 -8.48 3.07 -11.67
N TYR A 496 -7.79 2.07 -11.12
CA TYR A 496 -8.37 1.16 -10.15
C TYR A 496 -8.84 1.91 -8.90
N ARG A 497 -10.07 1.62 -8.45
CA ARG A 497 -10.63 2.07 -7.18
C ARG A 497 -11.40 0.91 -6.57
N PHE A 498 -11.06 0.53 -5.35
CA PHE A 498 -11.90 -0.37 -4.57
C PHE A 498 -13.14 0.38 -4.10
N ASP A 499 -12.95 1.52 -3.45
CA ASP A 499 -14.00 2.47 -3.10
C ASP A 499 -13.94 3.65 -4.06
N ALA A 500 -14.90 3.72 -4.98
CA ALA A 500 -15.03 4.88 -5.87
C ALA A 500 -15.69 6.03 -5.12
N ASP A 501 -15.03 7.18 -5.11
CA ASP A 501 -15.61 8.42 -4.59
C ASP A 501 -16.62 9.00 -5.60
N PRO A 502 -17.92 9.03 -5.26
CA PRO A 502 -18.94 9.59 -6.16
C PRO A 502 -18.73 11.08 -6.46
N SER A 503 -18.08 11.83 -5.55
CA SER A 503 -17.79 13.23 -5.75
C SER A 503 -16.70 13.48 -6.81
N CYS A 504 -15.90 12.46 -7.12
CA CYS A 504 -14.88 12.49 -8.17
C CYS A 504 -15.32 11.85 -9.50
N GLU A 505 -16.58 11.42 -9.67
CA GLU A 505 -17.07 10.67 -10.86
C GLU A 505 -16.81 11.38 -12.20
N HIS A 506 -16.69 12.71 -12.18
CA HIS A 506 -16.45 13.53 -13.38
C HIS A 506 -15.02 14.08 -13.49
N GLN A 507 -14.11 13.67 -12.60
CA GLN A 507 -12.72 14.10 -12.61
C GLN A 507 -11.79 12.98 -13.12
N PRO A 508 -10.68 13.32 -13.79
CA PRO A 508 -9.65 12.33 -14.10
C PRO A 508 -9.11 11.71 -12.81
N LEU A 509 -9.34 10.40 -12.64
CA LEU A 509 -8.83 9.62 -11.49
C LEU A 509 -7.30 9.52 -11.51
N VAL A 510 -6.71 9.56 -12.70
CA VAL A 510 -5.26 9.52 -12.90
C VAL A 510 -4.73 10.93 -13.14
N VAL A 511 -3.69 11.32 -12.41
CA VAL A 511 -2.99 12.59 -12.58
C VAL A 511 -1.63 12.34 -13.23
N ALA A 512 -1.51 12.64 -14.53
CA ALA A 512 -0.29 12.40 -15.31
C ALA A 512 0.96 13.03 -14.66
N GLY A 513 0.87 14.27 -14.18
CA GLY A 513 1.97 14.94 -13.49
C GLY A 513 2.45 14.25 -12.22
N MET A 514 1.56 13.58 -11.48
CA MET A 514 1.93 12.80 -10.30
C MET A 514 2.58 11.46 -10.68
N GLN A 515 2.16 10.84 -11.79
CA GLN A 515 2.88 9.68 -12.35
C GLN A 515 4.29 10.06 -12.82
N GLU A 516 4.45 11.22 -13.45
CA GLU A 516 5.76 11.75 -13.87
C GLU A 516 6.64 12.00 -12.63
N LEU A 517 6.10 12.66 -11.61
CA LEU A 517 6.78 12.89 -10.33
C LEU A 517 7.25 11.57 -9.70
N LEU A 518 6.36 10.59 -9.54
CA LEU A 518 6.75 9.32 -8.92
C LEU A 518 7.78 8.58 -9.78
N ALA A 519 7.71 8.65 -11.11
CA ALA A 519 8.73 8.04 -11.97
C ALA A 519 10.13 8.67 -11.77
N ILE A 520 10.19 9.99 -11.61
CA ILE A 520 11.44 10.71 -11.29
C ILE A 520 11.92 10.33 -9.88
N VAL A 521 11.02 10.29 -8.90
CA VAL A 521 11.34 9.84 -7.52
C VAL A 521 11.93 8.44 -7.54
N MET A 522 11.28 7.49 -8.21
CA MET A 522 11.76 6.10 -8.31
C MET A 522 13.18 6.05 -8.91
N ALA A 523 13.43 6.78 -10.00
CA ALA A 523 14.76 6.87 -10.59
C ALA A 523 15.80 7.49 -9.62
N GLN A 524 15.42 8.50 -8.84
CA GLN A 524 16.32 9.15 -7.87
C GLN A 524 16.57 8.32 -6.61
N LEU A 525 15.64 7.45 -6.20
CA LEU A 525 15.86 6.54 -5.06
C LEU A 525 17.07 5.63 -5.28
N VAL A 526 17.44 5.37 -6.54
CA VAL A 526 18.51 4.43 -6.89
C VAL A 526 19.72 5.09 -7.54
N SER A 527 19.67 6.40 -7.79
CA SER A 527 20.76 7.18 -8.40
C SER A 527 21.85 7.59 -7.40
N ALA A 528 21.50 7.64 -6.11
CA ALA A 528 22.39 8.09 -5.04
C ALA A 528 23.38 7.00 -4.60
N ARG A 529 24.38 6.69 -5.43
CA ARG A 529 25.61 5.96 -5.03
C ARG A 529 26.83 6.49 -5.75
#